data_AF-A0A7X4ATI0-F1
#
_entry.id   AF-A0A7X4ATI0-F1
#
_cell.length_a   1.000
_cell.length_b   1.000
_cell.length_c   1.000
_cell.angle_alpha   90.00
_cell.angle_beta   90.00
_cell.angle_gamma   90.00
#
_symmetry.space_group_name_H-M   'P 1'
#
loop_
_entity.id
_entity.type
_entity.pdbx_description
1 polymer ?
#
loop_
_entity_poly.entity_id
_entity_poly.type
_entity_poly.pdbx_seq_one_letter_code
_entity_poly.pdbx_strand_id
1 'polypeptide(L)'
;MLIVGLLEIIGELARIVSFTFRLFGNIFAGEMLLIIMAFLLPVIGLIPFLGLELFVGFMQAIVFSVLTLVFASMAVVAHDGEHH
;
A
#
# COMPACT_ATOMS: atom_id res chain seq x y z
N MET A 1 -1.99 14.83 26.19
CA MET A 1 -2.04 13.35 26.17
C MET A 1 -3.08 12.84 25.17
N LEU A 2 -4.35 13.27 25.22
CA LEU A 2 -5.37 12.90 24.21
C LEU A 2 -5.05 13.30 22.76
N ILE A 3 -4.47 14.49 22.54
CA ILE A 3 -4.12 14.95 21.18
C ILE A 3 -3.02 14.06 20.56
N VAL A 4 -2.08 13.55 21.36
CA VAL A 4 -0.99 12.71 20.86
C VAL A 4 -1.52 11.34 20.44
N GLY A 5 -2.37 10.69 21.24
CA GLY A 5 -2.99 9.41 20.88
C GLY A 5 -3.89 9.49 19.64
N LEU A 6 -4.66 10.59 19.49
CA LEU A 6 -5.47 10.81 18.29
C LEU A 6 -4.60 11.06 17.05
N LEU A 7 -3.51 11.82 17.18
CA LEU A 7 -2.58 12.13 16.10
C LEU A 7 -1.77 10.90 15.70
N GLU A 8 -1.47 10.00 16.64
CA GLU A 8 -0.81 8.72 16.39
C GLU A 8 -1.69 7.79 15.54
N ILE A 9 -2.97 7.62 15.90
CA ILE A 9 -3.95 6.86 15.10
C ILE A 9 -4.12 7.46 13.70
N ILE A 10 -4.28 8.78 13.58
CA ILE A 10 -4.41 9.45 12.27
C ILE A 10 -3.13 9.29 11.45
N GLY A 11 -1.95 9.40 12.07
CA GLY A 11 -0.66 9.21 11.41
C GLY A 11 -0.41 7.76 10.96
N GLU A 12 -0.99 6.79 11.66
CA GLU A 12 -0.96 5.38 11.29
C GLU A 12 -1.89 5.07 10.12
N LEU A 13 -3.13 5.57 10.16
CA LEU A 13 -4.06 5.45 9.02
C LEU A 13 -3.52 6.17 7.79
N ALA A 14 -2.90 7.34 7.95
CA ALA A 14 -2.26 8.05 6.84
C ALA A 14 -1.16 7.21 6.17
N ARG A 15 -0.39 6.43 6.94
CA ARG A 15 0.61 5.50 6.40
C ARG A 15 -0.04 4.38 5.58
N ILE A 16 -1.09 3.74 6.11
CA ILE A 16 -1.85 2.67 5.43
C ILE A 16 -2.44 3.19 4.11
N VAL A 17 -3.04 4.38 4.13
CA VAL A 17 -3.58 5.04 2.92
C VAL A 17 -2.47 5.34 1.92
N SER A 18 -1.33 5.88 2.37
CA SER A 18 -0.18 6.19 1.50
C SER A 18 0.38 4.94 0.82
N PHE A 19 0.44 3.81 1.53
CA PHE A 19 0.85 2.52 0.95
C PHE A 19 -0.17 1.95 -0.03
N THR A 20 -1.47 2.07 0.26
CA THR A 20 -2.55 1.62 -0.63
C THR A 20 -2.54 2.43 -1.93
N PHE A 21 -2.39 3.75 -1.84
CA PHE A 21 -2.25 4.63 -3.01
C PHE A 21 -1.01 4.31 -3.84
N ARG A 22 0.09 3.87 -3.20
CA ARG A 22 1.32 3.46 -3.89
C ARG A 22 1.15 2.12 -4.61
N LEU A 23 0.49 1.14 -3.99
CA LEU A 23 0.16 -0.14 -4.63
C LEU A 23 -0.82 0.06 -5.80
N PHE A 24 -1.88 0.83 -5.56
CA PHE A 24 -2.87 1.18 -6.58
C PHE A 24 -2.22 1.93 -7.74
N GLY A 25 -1.38 2.93 -7.45
CA GLY A 25 -0.66 3.68 -8.45
C GLY A 25 0.25 2.82 -9.33
N ASN A 26 0.99 1.86 -8.75
CA ASN A 26 1.83 0.94 -9.53
C ASN A 26 0.99 0.01 -10.42
N ILE A 27 -0.08 -0.62 -9.90
CA ILE A 27 -0.90 -1.52 -10.73
C ILE A 27 -1.68 -0.74 -11.81
N PHE A 28 -2.22 0.42 -11.44
CA PHE A 28 -2.99 1.29 -12.35
C PHE A 28 -2.10 1.93 -13.43
N ALA A 29 -0.87 2.33 -13.08
CA ALA A 29 0.09 2.85 -14.05
C ALA A 29 0.46 1.78 -15.08
N GLY A 30 0.74 0.55 -14.64
CA GLY A 30 1.01 -0.57 -15.54
C GLY A 30 -0.14 -0.90 -16.48
N GLU A 31 -1.36 -0.96 -15.95
CA GLU A 31 -2.56 -1.28 -16.74
C GLU A 31 -2.94 -0.15 -17.71
N MET A 32 -2.91 1.11 -17.27
CA MET A 32 -3.14 2.26 -18.14
C MET A 32 -2.05 2.41 -19.20
N LEU A 33 -0.77 2.20 -18.84
CA LEU A 33 0.34 2.20 -19.78
C LEU A 33 0.16 1.11 -20.83
N LEU A 34 -0.30 -0.08 -20.44
CA LEU A 34 -0.62 -1.18 -21.35
C LEU A 34 -1.64 -0.80 -22.40
N ILE A 35 -2.74 -0.18 -21.97
CA ILE A 35 -3.82 0.25 -22.86
C ILE A 35 -3.33 1.35 -23.82
N ILE A 36 -2.55 2.32 -23.32
CA ILE A 36 -2.01 3.42 -24.12
C ILE A 36 -0.97 2.91 -25.12
N MET A 37 -0.05 2.02 -24.70
CA MET A 37 1.00 1.48 -25.56
C MET A 37 0.48 0.45 -26.57
N ALA A 38 -0.55 -0.34 -26.23
CA ALA A 38 -1.21 -1.23 -27.18
C ALA A 38 -1.80 -0.50 -28.40
N PHE A 39 -2.13 0.79 -28.24
CA PHE A 39 -2.63 1.64 -29.32
C PHE A 39 -1.52 2.35 -30.11
N LEU A 40 -0.29 2.43 -29.58
CA LEU A 40 0.77 3.34 -30.09
C LEU A 40 2.14 2.67 -30.41
N LEU A 41 2.52 1.53 -29.82
CA LEU A 41 3.85 0.93 -29.95
C LEU A 41 3.81 -0.63 -29.90
N PRO A 42 4.74 -1.36 -30.55
CA PRO A 42 4.85 -2.82 -30.41
C PRO A 42 5.04 -3.29 -28.95
N VAL A 43 4.21 -4.27 -28.57
CA VAL A 43 4.01 -4.85 -27.23
C VAL A 43 5.26 -5.44 -26.56
N ILE A 44 6.35 -5.64 -27.31
CA ILE A 44 7.58 -6.33 -26.86
C ILE A 44 8.34 -5.59 -25.75
N GLY A 45 8.33 -4.26 -25.73
CA GLY A 45 9.00 -3.47 -24.68
C GLY A 45 8.32 -3.58 -23.30
N LEU A 46 7.10 -4.10 -23.27
CA LEU A 46 6.20 -4.04 -22.13
C LEU A 46 6.26 -5.27 -21.24
N ILE A 47 6.63 -6.42 -21.81
CA ILE A 47 6.76 -7.70 -21.09
C ILE A 47 7.74 -7.62 -19.91
N PRO A 48 8.97 -7.08 -20.06
CA PRO A 48 9.88 -6.95 -18.91
C PRO A 48 9.41 -5.91 -17.88
N PHE A 49 8.71 -4.85 -18.31
CA PHE A 49 8.18 -3.82 -17.40
C PHE A 49 7.03 -4.36 -16.55
N LEU A 50 6.10 -5.10 -17.17
CA LEU A 50 4.98 -5.76 -16.49
C LEU A 50 5.44 -6.77 -15.42
N GLY A 51 6.49 -7.55 -15.71
CA GLY A 51 7.05 -8.51 -14.77
C GLY A 51 7.68 -7.84 -13.54
N LEU A 52 8.45 -6.75 -13.76
CA LEU A 52 9.06 -5.96 -12.68
C LEU A 52 8.02 -5.20 -11.86
N GLU A 53 7.00 -4.64 -12.50
CA GLU A 53 5.92 -3.90 -11.85
C GLU A 53 5.02 -4.82 -11.01
N LEU A 54 4.66 -6.00 -11.54
CA LEU A 54 3.95 -7.03 -10.79
C LEU A 54 4.75 -7.50 -9.57
N PHE A 55 6.07 -7.67 -9.72
CA PHE A 55 6.96 -8.07 -8.63
C PHE A 55 7.03 -7.01 -7.52
N VAL A 56 7.15 -5.73 -7.89
CA VAL A 56 7.15 -4.62 -6.91
C VAL A 56 5.79 -4.49 -6.22
N GLY A 57 4.68 -4.66 -6.95
CA GLY A 57 3.33 -4.69 -6.38
C GLY A 57 3.15 -5.82 -5.38
N PHE A 58 3.67 -7.01 -5.68
CA PHE A 58 3.65 -8.16 -4.78
C PHE A 58 4.41 -7.88 -3.47
N MET A 59 5.63 -7.31 -3.57
CA MET A 59 6.41 -6.91 -2.38
C MET A 59 5.68 -5.86 -1.54
N GLN A 60 5.02 -4.89 -2.18
CA GLN A 60 4.24 -3.85 -1.52
C GLN A 60 3.03 -4.42 -0.77
N ALA A 61 2.37 -5.45 -1.31
CA ALA A 61 1.25 -6.15 -0.67
C ALA A 61 1.69 -6.95 0.58
N ILE A 62 2.87 -7.60 0.54
CA ILE A 62 3.44 -8.28 1.71
C ILE A 62 3.79 -7.29 2.82
N VAL A 63 4.42 -6.17 2.47
CA VAL A 63 4.76 -5.13 3.46
C VAL A 63 3.48 -4.57 4.09
N PHE A 64 2.42 -4.38 3.29
CA PHE A 64 1.13 -3.93 3.79
C PHE A 64 0.52 -4.90 4.79
N SER A 65 0.45 -6.19 4.47
CA SER A 65 -0.15 -7.19 5.36
C SER A 65 0.60 -7.31 6.70
N VAL A 66 1.93 -7.21 6.68
CA VAL A 66 2.76 -7.18 7.89
C VAL A 66 2.46 -5.93 8.73
N LEU A 67 2.38 -4.75 8.12
CA LEU A 67 2.04 -3.52 8.84
C LEU A 67 0.60 -3.55 9.40
N THR A 68 -0.35 -4.12 8.66
CA THR A 68 -1.73 -4.32 9.14
C THR A 68 -1.79 -5.28 10.33
N LEU A 69 -1.01 -6.36 10.31
CA LEU A 69 -0.92 -7.30 11.44
C LEU A 69 -0.32 -6.64 12.69
N VAL A 70 0.76 -5.89 12.52
CA VAL A 70 1.39 -5.11 13.61
C VAL A 70 0.42 -4.07 14.15
N PHE A 71 -0.32 -3.37 13.28
CA PHE A 71 -1.35 -2.43 13.67
C PHE A 71 -2.51 -3.10 14.43
N ALA A 72 -3.01 -4.24 13.95
CA ALA A 72 -4.05 -5.00 14.65
C ALA A 72 -3.59 -5.40 16.05
N SER A 73 -2.32 -5.78 16.20
CA SER A 73 -1.72 -6.05 17.51
C SER A 73 -1.62 -4.79 18.39
N MET A 74 -1.24 -3.64 17.84
CA MET A 74 -1.13 -2.37 18.58
C MET A 74 -2.52 -1.86 19.01
N ALA A 75 -3.52 -1.95 18.13
CA ALA A 75 -4.90 -1.55 18.42
C ALA A 75 -5.55 -2.44 19.49
N VAL A 76 -5.24 -3.74 19.51
CA VAL A 76 -5.69 -4.66 20.58
C VAL A 76 -5.04 -4.29 21.92
N VAL A 77 -3.76 -3.92 21.94
CA VAL A 77 -3.07 -3.47 23.17
C VAL A 77 -3.59 -2.11 23.66
N ALA A 78 -3.95 -1.20 22.75
CA ALA A 78 -4.51 0.10 23.11
C ALA A 78 -5.88 -0.02 23.82
N HIS A 79 -6.61 -1.12 23.63
CA HIS A 79 -7.91 -1.36 24.26
C HIS A 79 -7.81 -1.94 25.70
N ASP A 80 -6.60 -2.24 26.19
CA ASP A 80 -6.35 -2.70 27.58
C ASP A 80 -5.92 -1.54 28.52
N GLY A 81 -5.79 -0.32 27.98
CA GLY A 81 -5.34 0.87 28.73
C GLY A 81 -6.44 1.72 29.40
N GLU A 82 -7.72 1.40 29.21
CA GLU A 82 -8.85 2.10 29.87
C GLU A 82 -9.37 1.37 31.12
N HIS A 83 -8.57 0.48 31.69
CA HIS A 83 -8.87 -0.17 32.97
C HIS A 83 -7.69 -0.06 33.95
N HIS A 84 -7.21 1.18 34.18
CA HIS A 84 -6.72 1.68 35.48
C HIS A 84 -6.36 3.17 35.42
#